data_AF-A0A1Z5SS29-F1
#
_entry.id   AF-A0A1Z5SS29-F1
#
_cell.length_a   1.000
_cell.length_b   1.000
_cell.length_c   1.000
_cell.angle_alpha   90.00
_cell.angle_beta   90.00
_cell.angle_gamma   90.00
#
_symmetry.space_group_name_H-M   'P 1'
#
loop_
_entity.id
_entity.type
_entity.pdbx_description
1 polymer ?
#
loop_
_entity_poly.entity_id
_entity_poly.type
_entity_poly.pdbx_seq_one_letter_code
_entity_poly.pdbx_strand_id
1 'polypeptide(L)'
;MTDSPAYRLPLDPKEQPVLDRILVIRDHLSILKQDRSTYVRSADVVKYYNQLIEQVEILNQIRETKRDEQNRVDTVLDDCFQLISLFFLTIGRNSEAPAVYSAISTVKRLLDHLKEAGYYSGKDLESIAHNIEQWRGSIERGREAHSPHLLTLLEARIHVCQERLQELQNSLSRLSPEVMDTYERLVSILRSLSACNTRSKFPAKEVREFERQLLDIQASLNESRDAHEGKTAEQTYAERLASLSLTEGGISDGPTVVRALLARCLLWLEVIQERHGKIDDRFQENYAKLVKIRNTLEQMNLTQAWSLRETDLYSFQRQLDRVDEARVNGNFIDDQGRPADLHAQRTLLYLLRKSYAFIYQYIVSSEPVSEALLPIYNQLLTLKRCLIEVRRSGGVDSPRELYPYSMKLNSIDNMKRDGKFMVGGEVPEGQASVVGLLAECFDLAYELRAESEERDVRVEEDAEDGDGAGGGMREVANGGVQVAG
;
A
#
# COMPACT_ATOMS: atom_id res chain seq x y z
N MET A 1 -19.60 -5.19 -20.76
CA MET A 1 -18.83 -4.54 -21.85
C MET A 1 -17.38 -4.99 -21.70
N THR A 2 -16.79 -5.51 -22.77
CA THR A 2 -15.45 -6.10 -22.79
C THR A 2 -14.40 -4.99 -22.79
N ASP A 3 -13.75 -4.81 -21.65
CA ASP A 3 -13.15 -3.55 -21.23
C ASP A 3 -11.62 -3.72 -21.07
N SER A 4 -10.95 -4.13 -22.14
CA SER A 4 -9.49 -4.22 -22.21
C SER A 4 -8.94 -3.60 -23.50
N PRO A 5 -7.90 -2.74 -23.46
CA PRO A 5 -7.51 -1.88 -24.58
C PRO A 5 -6.78 -2.60 -25.73
N ALA A 6 -6.22 -3.79 -25.51
CA ALA A 6 -5.50 -4.54 -26.54
C ALA A 6 -6.38 -5.66 -27.13
N TYR A 7 -7.28 -5.31 -28.06
CA TYR A 7 -8.09 -6.30 -28.76
C TYR A 7 -7.28 -6.99 -29.87
N ARG A 8 -6.48 -8.01 -29.49
CA ARG A 8 -6.03 -9.03 -30.45
C ARG A 8 -6.95 -10.23 -30.33
N LEU A 9 -7.80 -10.45 -31.33
CA LEU A 9 -8.61 -11.68 -31.44
C LEU A 9 -7.73 -12.92 -31.22
N PRO A 10 -8.27 -14.01 -30.63
CA PRO A 10 -7.54 -15.28 -30.60
C PRO A 10 -7.06 -15.62 -32.01
N LEU A 11 -5.75 -15.76 -32.17
CA LEU A 11 -5.15 -16.04 -33.47
C LEU A 11 -5.42 -17.49 -33.92
N ASP A 12 -5.80 -18.36 -32.97
CA ASP A 12 -6.09 -19.77 -33.19
C ASP A 12 -7.55 -20.10 -32.83
N PRO A 13 -8.34 -20.66 -33.78
CA PRO A 13 -9.72 -21.09 -33.53
C PRO A 13 -9.88 -22.05 -32.34
N LYS A 14 -8.85 -22.84 -32.01
CA LYS A 14 -8.87 -23.79 -30.88
C LYS A 14 -8.90 -23.10 -29.52
N GLU A 15 -8.46 -21.84 -29.43
CA GLU A 15 -8.48 -21.06 -28.20
C GLU A 15 -9.84 -20.38 -27.93
N GLN A 16 -10.73 -20.33 -28.93
CA GLN A 16 -12.04 -19.69 -28.78
C GLN A 16 -12.93 -20.35 -27.71
N PRO A 17 -13.06 -21.68 -27.61
CA PRO A 17 -13.83 -22.32 -26.54
C PRO A 17 -13.27 -22.00 -25.14
N VAL A 18 -11.95 -21.91 -25.01
CA VAL A 18 -11.28 -21.52 -23.76
C VAL A 18 -11.62 -20.08 -23.42
N LEU A 19 -11.54 -19.16 -24.39
CA LEU A 19 -11.93 -17.76 -24.20
C LEU A 19 -13.37 -17.64 -23.70
N ASP A 20 -14.31 -18.33 -24.33
CA ASP A 20 -15.73 -18.26 -23.99
C ASP A 20 -15.98 -18.74 -22.56
N ARG A 21 -15.29 -19.81 -22.12
CA ARG A 21 -15.38 -20.31 -20.74
C ARG A 21 -14.78 -19.35 -19.73
N ILE A 22 -13.60 -18.79 -20.00
CA ILE A 22 -12.96 -17.82 -19.09
C ILE A 22 -13.81 -16.54 -18.98
N LEU A 23 -14.44 -16.09 -20.07
CA LEU A 23 -15.37 -14.95 -20.02
C LEU A 23 -16.57 -15.21 -19.09
N VAL A 24 -17.16 -16.41 -19.15
CA VAL A 24 -18.25 -16.81 -18.24
C VAL A 24 -17.78 -16.82 -16.79
N ILE A 25 -16.58 -17.37 -16.51
CA ILE A 25 -15.99 -17.36 -15.16
C ILE A 25 -15.82 -15.91 -14.67
N ARG A 26 -15.26 -15.02 -15.50
CA ARG A 26 -15.09 -13.60 -15.16
C ARG A 26 -16.42 -12.92 -14.82
N ASP A 27 -17.46 -13.19 -15.59
CA ASP A 27 -18.77 -12.58 -15.39
C ASP A 27 -19.39 -13.07 -14.07
N HIS A 28 -19.25 -14.36 -13.73
CA HIS A 28 -19.66 -14.88 -12.42
C HIS A 28 -18.87 -14.28 -11.25
N LEU A 29 -17.55 -14.16 -11.38
CA LEU A 29 -16.70 -13.48 -10.38
C LEU A 29 -17.12 -12.01 -10.21
N SER A 30 -17.49 -11.34 -11.31
CA SER A 30 -17.96 -9.95 -11.28
C SER A 30 -19.31 -9.82 -10.58
N ILE A 31 -20.22 -10.75 -10.79
CA ILE A 31 -21.51 -10.81 -10.07
C ILE A 31 -21.26 -11.05 -8.58
N LEU A 32 -20.41 -12.02 -8.22
CA LEU A 32 -20.06 -12.32 -6.83
C LEU A 32 -19.43 -11.10 -6.12
N LYS A 33 -18.63 -10.31 -6.85
CA LYS A 33 -18.04 -9.07 -6.33
C LYS A 33 -19.12 -8.03 -6.01
N GLN A 34 -20.15 -7.92 -6.85
CA GLN A 34 -21.22 -6.92 -6.72
C GLN A 34 -22.23 -7.29 -5.63
N ASP A 35 -22.41 -8.58 -5.34
CA ASP A 35 -23.35 -9.04 -4.33
C ASP A 35 -22.89 -8.67 -2.91
N ARG A 36 -23.60 -7.75 -2.26
CA ARG A 36 -23.36 -7.31 -0.88
C ARG A 36 -24.39 -7.84 0.11
N SER A 37 -25.29 -8.72 -0.32
CA SER A 37 -26.36 -9.25 0.53
C SER A 37 -25.84 -10.24 1.56
N THR A 38 -24.76 -10.96 1.23
CA THR A 38 -24.12 -11.95 2.11
C THR A 38 -22.60 -11.81 2.07
N TYR A 39 -21.92 -12.41 3.05
CA TYR A 39 -20.47 -12.57 3.02
C TYR A 39 -20.06 -13.51 1.88
N VAL A 40 -18.84 -13.32 1.36
CA VAL A 40 -18.29 -14.22 0.34
C VAL A 40 -17.89 -15.55 0.97
N ARG A 41 -18.41 -16.66 0.43
CA ARG A 41 -18.06 -18.01 0.90
C ARG A 41 -16.82 -18.55 0.20
N SER A 42 -15.94 -19.19 0.96
CA SER A 42 -14.72 -19.81 0.44
C SER A 42 -15.01 -20.84 -0.66
N ALA A 43 -16.04 -21.68 -0.49
CA ALA A 43 -16.42 -22.70 -1.46
C ALA A 43 -16.78 -22.14 -2.85
N ASP A 44 -17.46 -20.98 -2.90
CA ASP A 44 -17.86 -20.35 -4.16
C ASP A 44 -16.63 -19.82 -4.92
N VAL A 45 -15.65 -19.23 -4.21
CA VAL A 45 -14.40 -18.75 -4.80
C VAL A 45 -13.55 -19.92 -5.30
N VAL A 46 -13.38 -20.96 -4.49
CA VAL A 46 -12.59 -22.15 -4.85
C VAL A 46 -13.16 -22.85 -6.07
N LYS A 47 -14.49 -22.91 -6.20
CA LYS A 47 -15.15 -23.47 -7.37
C LYS A 47 -14.70 -22.77 -8.66
N TYR A 48 -14.76 -21.44 -8.71
CA TYR A 48 -14.35 -20.69 -9.91
C TYR A 48 -12.84 -20.73 -10.14
N TYR A 49 -12.06 -20.77 -9.07
CA TYR A 49 -10.62 -21.00 -9.16
C TYR A 49 -10.29 -22.33 -9.85
N ASN A 50 -10.88 -23.43 -9.40
CA ASN A 50 -10.65 -24.75 -10.00
C ASN A 50 -11.09 -24.79 -11.48
N GLN A 51 -12.25 -24.21 -11.80
CA GLN A 51 -12.70 -24.09 -13.19
C GLN A 51 -11.72 -23.29 -14.06
N LEU A 52 -11.12 -22.24 -13.52
CA LEU A 52 -10.13 -21.45 -14.25
C LEU A 52 -8.85 -22.27 -14.50
N ILE A 53 -8.39 -23.02 -13.51
CA ILE A 53 -7.22 -23.90 -13.62
C ILE A 53 -7.42 -24.96 -14.71
N GLU A 54 -8.60 -25.58 -14.79
CA GLU A 54 -8.94 -26.50 -15.88
C GLU A 54 -8.80 -25.84 -17.26
N GLN A 55 -9.20 -24.57 -17.40
CA GLN A 55 -9.04 -23.84 -18.66
C GLN A 55 -7.57 -23.54 -18.97
N VAL A 56 -6.74 -23.27 -17.96
CA VAL A 56 -5.29 -23.07 -18.13
C VAL A 56 -4.60 -24.35 -18.60
N GLU A 57 -4.99 -25.50 -18.07
CA GLU A 57 -4.46 -26.80 -18.51
C GLU A 57 -4.77 -27.08 -19.98
N ILE A 58 -6.02 -26.84 -20.40
CA ILE A 58 -6.42 -26.95 -21.81
C ILE A 58 -5.65 -25.96 -22.68
N LEU A 59 -5.50 -24.71 -22.24
CA LEU A 59 -4.77 -23.68 -22.98
C LEU A 59 -3.30 -24.06 -23.18
N ASN A 60 -2.65 -24.59 -22.14
CA ASN A 60 -1.26 -25.01 -22.20
C ASN A 60 -1.05 -26.18 -23.18
N GLN A 61 -2.01 -27.10 -23.28
CA GLN A 61 -1.98 -28.18 -24.28
C GLN A 61 -2.12 -27.63 -25.71
N ILE A 62 -2.99 -26.64 -25.92
CA ILE A 62 -3.15 -25.98 -27.24
C ILE A 62 -1.88 -25.21 -27.63
N ARG A 63 -1.23 -24.57 -26.65
CA ARG A 63 -0.07 -23.70 -26.88
C ARG A 63 1.29 -24.39 -26.73
N GLU A 64 1.36 -25.72 -26.75
CA GLU A 64 2.60 -26.46 -26.55
C GLU A 64 3.76 -25.93 -27.43
N THR A 65 3.47 -25.57 -28.69
CA THR A 65 4.44 -25.07 -29.67
C THR A 65 4.50 -23.54 -29.80
N LYS A 66 3.69 -22.79 -29.03
CA LYS A 66 3.47 -21.33 -29.21
C LYS A 66 3.20 -20.61 -27.88
N ARG A 67 3.99 -20.95 -26.86
CA ARG A 67 3.78 -20.50 -25.47
C ARG A 67 3.89 -18.98 -25.29
N ASP A 68 4.62 -18.29 -26.16
CA ASP A 68 4.87 -16.85 -26.07
C ASP A 68 3.82 -15.98 -26.78
N GLU A 69 2.82 -16.58 -27.43
CA GLU A 69 1.75 -15.83 -28.08
C GLU A 69 0.86 -15.13 -27.03
N GLN A 70 0.74 -13.80 -27.16
CA GLN A 70 -0.19 -13.01 -26.36
C GLN A 70 -1.39 -12.57 -27.21
N ASN A 71 -2.59 -12.89 -26.72
CA ASN A 71 -3.84 -12.49 -27.33
C ASN A 71 -4.91 -12.19 -26.27
N ARG A 72 -6.16 -12.00 -26.69
CA ARG A 72 -7.28 -11.70 -25.79
C ARG A 72 -7.50 -12.74 -24.70
N VAL A 73 -7.18 -14.02 -24.93
CA VAL A 73 -7.27 -15.07 -23.89
C VAL A 73 -6.39 -14.72 -22.71
N ASP A 74 -5.15 -14.29 -22.94
CA ASP A 74 -4.20 -13.92 -21.90
C ASP A 74 -4.70 -12.73 -21.08
N THR A 75 -5.29 -11.74 -21.75
CA THR A 75 -5.83 -10.56 -21.09
C THR A 75 -7.02 -10.90 -20.18
N VAL A 76 -7.95 -11.74 -20.65
CA VAL A 76 -9.11 -12.14 -19.84
C VAL A 76 -8.69 -13.12 -18.74
N LEU A 77 -7.69 -13.97 -18.99
CA LEU A 77 -7.12 -14.87 -18.00
C LEU A 77 -6.45 -14.07 -16.87
N ASP A 78 -5.67 -13.04 -17.20
CA ASP A 78 -5.08 -12.11 -16.23
C ASP A 78 -6.17 -11.42 -15.39
N ASP A 79 -7.25 -10.93 -16.03
CA ASP A 79 -8.41 -10.35 -15.32
C ASP A 79 -9.02 -11.31 -14.29
N CYS A 80 -9.21 -12.58 -14.67
CA CYS A 80 -9.76 -13.61 -13.79
C CYS A 80 -8.81 -13.91 -12.62
N PHE A 81 -7.51 -14.03 -12.86
CA PHE A 81 -6.54 -14.29 -11.80
C PHE A 81 -6.37 -13.11 -10.85
N GLN A 82 -6.41 -11.87 -11.34
CA GLN A 82 -6.43 -10.69 -10.47
C GLN A 82 -7.66 -10.68 -9.56
N LEU A 83 -8.86 -10.96 -10.10
CA LEU A 83 -10.09 -11.06 -9.32
C LEU A 83 -10.03 -12.18 -8.29
N ILE A 84 -9.63 -13.39 -8.70
CA ILE A 84 -9.51 -14.54 -7.81
C ILE A 84 -8.53 -14.24 -6.68
N SER A 85 -7.38 -13.66 -6.99
CA SER A 85 -6.40 -13.26 -5.97
C SER A 85 -7.00 -12.33 -4.92
N LEU A 86 -7.75 -11.31 -5.33
CA LEU A 86 -8.44 -10.43 -4.39
C LEU A 86 -9.56 -11.15 -3.62
N PHE A 87 -10.26 -12.10 -4.22
CA PHE A 87 -11.23 -12.93 -3.51
C PHE A 87 -10.57 -13.81 -2.45
N PHE A 88 -9.39 -14.38 -2.74
CA PHE A 88 -8.62 -15.15 -1.77
C PHE A 88 -8.24 -14.30 -0.55
N LEU A 89 -7.93 -13.01 -0.75
CA LEU A 89 -7.74 -12.07 0.35
C LEU A 89 -9.04 -11.84 1.13
N THR A 90 -10.16 -11.57 0.45
CA THR A 90 -11.47 -11.33 1.10
C THR A 90 -11.99 -12.52 1.91
N ILE A 91 -11.68 -13.74 1.50
CA ILE A 91 -12.02 -14.95 2.27
C ILE A 91 -10.96 -15.31 3.31
N GLY A 92 -9.92 -14.49 3.52
CA GLY A 92 -8.90 -14.65 4.55
C GLY A 92 -7.81 -15.69 4.25
N ARG A 93 -7.66 -16.14 3.00
CA ARG A 93 -6.67 -17.15 2.56
C ARG A 93 -5.41 -16.51 1.98
N ASN A 94 -4.89 -15.51 2.68
CA ASN A 94 -3.83 -14.61 2.20
C ASN A 94 -2.47 -15.32 2.01
N SER A 95 -2.27 -16.45 2.69
CA SER A 95 -1.02 -17.22 2.67
C SER A 95 -0.93 -18.23 1.53
N GLU A 96 -1.96 -18.33 0.69
CA GLU A 96 -2.01 -19.26 -0.43
C GLU A 96 -1.49 -18.67 -1.74
N ALA A 97 -1.01 -19.54 -2.63
CA ALA A 97 -0.42 -19.11 -3.89
C ALA A 97 -1.37 -18.26 -4.77
N PRO A 98 -2.68 -18.56 -4.91
CA PRO A 98 -3.58 -17.71 -5.70
C PRO A 98 -3.71 -16.29 -5.15
N ALA A 99 -3.56 -16.09 -3.83
CA ALA A 99 -3.74 -14.80 -3.18
C ALA A 99 -2.69 -13.75 -3.62
N VAL A 100 -1.49 -14.18 -4.04
CA VAL A 100 -0.38 -13.27 -4.33
C VAL A 100 -0.41 -12.66 -5.74
N TYR A 101 -1.25 -13.15 -6.65
CA TYR A 101 -1.21 -12.78 -8.07
C TYR A 101 -1.43 -11.27 -8.32
N SER A 102 -2.45 -10.69 -7.69
CA SER A 102 -2.78 -9.26 -7.81
C SER A 102 -1.68 -8.38 -7.21
N ALA A 103 -1.05 -8.85 -6.13
CA ALA A 103 0.07 -8.19 -5.48
C ALA A 103 1.30 -8.12 -6.40
N ILE A 104 1.69 -9.26 -6.98
CA ILE A 104 2.82 -9.35 -7.91
C ILE A 104 2.59 -8.48 -9.15
N SER A 105 1.37 -8.51 -9.70
CA SER A 105 1.00 -7.71 -10.89
C SER A 105 1.08 -6.21 -10.60
N THR A 106 0.61 -5.78 -9.42
CA THR A 106 0.71 -4.39 -8.96
C THR A 106 2.17 -3.98 -8.73
N VAL A 107 2.98 -4.85 -8.10
CA VAL A 107 4.41 -4.60 -7.88
C VAL A 107 5.17 -4.45 -9.19
N LYS A 108 4.89 -5.30 -10.19
CA LYS A 108 5.49 -5.16 -11.53
C LYS A 108 5.26 -3.75 -12.08
N ARG A 109 4.01 -3.27 -12.05
CA ARG A 109 3.65 -1.93 -12.54
C ARG A 109 4.35 -0.84 -11.74
N LEU A 110 4.41 -0.96 -10.42
CA LEU A 110 5.14 -0.02 -9.58
C LEU A 110 6.62 0.03 -9.93
N LEU A 111 7.30 -1.12 -10.06
CA LEU A 111 8.71 -1.18 -10.42
C LEU A 111 8.97 -0.57 -11.81
N ASP A 112 8.14 -0.90 -12.80
CA ASP A 112 8.20 -0.29 -14.14
C ASP A 112 8.04 1.25 -14.06
N HIS A 113 7.12 1.73 -13.22
CA HIS A 113 6.90 3.16 -13.00
C HIS A 113 8.03 3.84 -12.23
N LEU A 114 8.69 3.17 -11.29
CA LEU A 114 9.86 3.68 -10.57
C LEU A 114 11.05 3.81 -11.52
N LYS A 115 11.25 2.81 -12.39
CA LYS A 115 12.23 2.85 -13.47
C LYS A 115 11.97 4.05 -14.39
N GLU A 116 10.74 4.18 -14.90
CA GLU A 116 10.32 5.30 -15.75
C GLU A 116 10.49 6.67 -15.05
N ALA A 117 10.27 6.73 -13.73
CA ALA A 117 10.46 7.96 -12.99
C ALA A 117 11.93 8.39 -12.95
N GLY A 118 12.85 7.43 -12.78
CA GLY A 118 14.28 7.68 -12.57
C GLY A 118 14.60 8.28 -11.18
N TYR A 119 13.66 8.23 -10.23
CA TYR A 119 13.88 8.63 -8.83
C TYR A 119 12.97 7.83 -7.89
N TYR A 120 13.53 7.26 -6.83
CA TYR A 120 12.82 6.36 -5.93
C TYR A 120 13.59 6.20 -4.60
N SER A 121 12.92 5.80 -3.51
CA SER A 121 13.58 5.60 -2.21
C SER A 121 14.04 4.15 -2.04
N GLY A 122 15.19 3.95 -1.39
CA GLY A 122 15.67 2.60 -1.04
C GLY A 122 14.69 1.86 -0.13
N LYS A 123 14.05 2.57 0.81
CA LYS A 123 13.05 2.01 1.74
C LYS A 123 11.83 1.42 1.02
N ASP A 124 11.40 2.05 -0.09
CA ASP A 124 10.31 1.51 -0.91
C ASP A 124 10.71 0.17 -1.53
N LEU A 125 11.96 0.07 -2.02
CA LEU A 125 12.49 -1.15 -2.63
C LEU A 125 12.70 -2.26 -1.59
N GLU A 126 13.16 -1.92 -0.38
CA GLU A 126 13.30 -2.87 0.74
C GLU A 126 11.95 -3.47 1.15
N SER A 127 10.91 -2.63 1.26
CA SER A 127 9.56 -3.10 1.55
C SER A 127 9.03 -4.04 0.45
N ILE A 128 9.23 -3.70 -0.81
CA ILE A 128 8.85 -4.55 -1.95
C ILE A 128 9.65 -5.87 -1.93
N ALA A 129 10.95 -5.82 -1.66
CA ALA A 129 11.81 -7.00 -1.57
C ALA A 129 11.32 -7.98 -0.50
N HIS A 130 11.02 -7.46 0.70
CA HIS A 130 10.50 -8.25 1.80
C HIS A 130 9.19 -8.97 1.42
N ASN A 131 8.25 -8.26 0.80
CA ASN A 131 6.96 -8.85 0.42
C ASN A 131 7.10 -9.88 -0.70
N ILE A 132 7.96 -9.64 -1.70
CA ILE A 132 8.25 -10.64 -2.74
C ILE A 132 8.78 -11.93 -2.12
N GLU A 133 9.64 -11.84 -1.11
CA GLU A 133 10.17 -13.00 -0.40
C GLU A 133 9.07 -13.77 0.34
N GLN A 134 8.16 -13.07 1.04
CA GLN A 134 7.01 -13.68 1.69
C GLN A 134 6.09 -14.40 0.71
N TRP A 135 5.85 -13.82 -0.47
CA TRP A 135 5.02 -14.43 -1.51
C TRP A 135 5.68 -15.65 -2.13
N ARG A 136 7.01 -15.62 -2.32
CA ARG A 136 7.77 -16.80 -2.76
C ARG A 136 7.63 -17.94 -1.75
N GLY A 137 7.74 -17.65 -0.46
CA GLY A 137 7.50 -18.64 0.60
C GLY A 137 6.07 -19.20 0.58
N SER A 138 5.08 -18.39 0.21
CA SER A 138 3.67 -18.81 0.08
C SER A 138 3.45 -19.74 -1.13
N ILE A 139 4.10 -19.45 -2.25
CA ILE A 139 4.09 -20.32 -3.44
C ILE A 139 4.78 -21.64 -3.15
N GLU A 140 5.92 -21.63 -2.45
CA GLU A 140 6.67 -22.84 -2.10
C GLU A 140 5.84 -23.79 -1.22
N ARG A 141 5.16 -23.25 -0.19
CA ARG A 141 4.24 -24.04 0.64
C ARG A 141 3.04 -24.57 -0.15
N GLY A 142 2.65 -23.89 -1.23
CA GLY A 142 1.52 -24.25 -2.09
C GLY A 142 1.82 -25.33 -3.13
N ARG A 143 3.05 -25.87 -3.20
CA ARG A 143 3.46 -26.84 -4.25
C ARG A 143 2.61 -28.10 -4.32
N GLU A 144 2.16 -28.61 -3.18
CA GLU A 144 1.34 -29.82 -3.12
C GLU A 144 -0.16 -29.55 -3.26
N ALA A 145 -0.60 -28.31 -2.99
CA ALA A 145 -2.01 -27.93 -2.89
C ALA A 145 -2.59 -27.30 -4.16
N HIS A 146 -1.75 -26.83 -5.08
CA HIS A 146 -2.19 -26.09 -6.26
C HIS A 146 -1.58 -26.64 -7.55
N SER A 147 -2.24 -26.35 -8.69
CA SER A 147 -1.79 -26.84 -9.99
C SER A 147 -0.39 -26.35 -10.33
N PRO A 148 0.52 -27.22 -10.82
CA PRO A 148 1.86 -26.84 -11.23
C PRO A 148 1.88 -25.68 -12.23
N HIS A 149 0.87 -25.59 -13.10
CA HIS A 149 0.76 -24.54 -14.10
C HIS A 149 0.59 -23.13 -13.49
N LEU A 150 -0.19 -23.01 -12.41
CA LEU A 150 -0.32 -21.75 -11.68
C LEU A 150 1.00 -21.37 -11.02
N LEU A 151 1.65 -22.34 -10.37
CA LEU A 151 2.88 -22.10 -9.63
C LEU A 151 3.99 -21.64 -10.57
N THR A 152 4.16 -22.29 -11.73
CA THR A 152 5.10 -21.85 -12.76
C THR A 152 4.79 -20.43 -13.25
N LEU A 153 3.52 -20.08 -13.44
CA LEU A 153 3.11 -18.72 -13.84
C LEU A 153 3.48 -17.68 -12.76
N LEU A 154 3.22 -17.99 -11.49
CA LEU A 154 3.54 -17.09 -10.37
C LEU A 154 5.05 -16.93 -10.18
N GLU A 155 5.81 -18.03 -10.28
CA GLU A 155 7.28 -18.03 -10.22
C GLU A 155 7.88 -17.16 -11.35
N ALA A 156 7.40 -17.31 -12.58
CA ALA A 156 7.84 -16.50 -13.72
C ALA A 156 7.55 -15.01 -13.50
N ARG A 157 6.37 -14.67 -12.95
CA ARG A 157 6.02 -13.27 -12.64
C ARG A 157 6.87 -12.71 -11.51
N ILE A 158 7.12 -13.48 -10.45
CA ILE A 158 8.02 -13.09 -9.37
C ILE A 158 9.42 -12.84 -9.90
N HIS A 159 9.93 -13.71 -10.76
CA HIS A 159 11.25 -13.56 -11.36
C HIS A 159 11.38 -12.22 -12.11
N VAL A 160 10.40 -11.86 -12.93
CA VAL A 160 10.38 -10.57 -13.62
C VAL A 160 10.40 -9.39 -12.63
N CYS A 161 9.64 -9.46 -11.54
CA CYS A 161 9.67 -8.43 -10.50
C CYS A 161 11.03 -8.38 -9.79
N GLN A 162 11.66 -9.53 -9.52
CA GLN A 162 12.97 -9.62 -8.88
C GLN A 162 14.07 -9.03 -9.76
N GLU A 163 14.09 -9.34 -11.06
CA GLU A 163 15.05 -8.76 -12.00
C GLU A 163 14.94 -7.24 -12.05
N ARG A 164 13.71 -6.72 -12.16
CA ARG A 164 13.45 -5.27 -12.15
C ARG A 164 13.84 -4.62 -10.83
N LEU A 165 13.51 -5.27 -9.70
CA LEU A 165 13.90 -4.79 -8.38
C LEU A 165 15.43 -4.74 -8.23
N GLN A 166 16.13 -5.79 -8.65
CA GLN A 166 17.58 -5.88 -8.58
C GLN A 166 18.25 -4.80 -9.45
N GLU A 167 17.71 -4.53 -10.64
CA GLU A 167 18.16 -3.43 -11.50
C GLU A 167 18.08 -2.06 -10.77
N LEU A 168 16.95 -1.79 -10.12
CA LEU A 168 16.74 -0.55 -9.37
C LEU A 168 17.64 -0.46 -8.13
N GLN A 169 17.80 -1.55 -7.38
CA GLN A 169 18.69 -1.65 -6.21
C GLN A 169 20.17 -1.47 -6.59
N ASN A 170 20.60 -2.10 -7.69
CA ASN A 170 21.96 -1.95 -8.22
C ASN A 170 22.29 -0.53 -8.66
N SER A 171 21.26 0.25 -9.00
CA SER A 171 21.43 1.65 -9.35
C SER A 171 21.65 2.52 -8.10
N LEU A 172 20.99 2.19 -6.97
CA LEU A 172 21.18 2.88 -5.69
C LEU A 172 22.44 2.46 -4.93
N SER A 173 22.88 1.21 -5.05
CA SER A 173 24.05 0.69 -4.32
C SER A 173 25.37 1.37 -4.71
N ARG A 174 25.37 2.16 -5.79
CA ARG A 174 26.51 2.96 -6.25
C ARG A 174 26.66 4.28 -5.50
N LEU A 175 25.67 4.69 -4.71
CA LEU A 175 25.69 5.93 -3.94
C LEU A 175 26.35 5.69 -2.58
N SER A 176 27.28 6.56 -2.17
CA SER A 176 27.84 6.54 -0.82
C SER A 176 26.78 6.95 0.21
N PRO A 177 26.93 6.60 1.51
CA PRO A 177 25.96 6.95 2.54
C PRO A 177 25.63 8.45 2.62
N GLU A 178 26.66 9.31 2.55
CA GLU A 178 26.48 10.78 2.57
C GLU A 178 25.68 11.30 1.38
N VAL A 179 25.92 10.73 0.19
CA VAL A 179 25.20 11.07 -1.04
C VAL A 179 23.77 10.53 -1.01
N MET A 180 23.56 9.36 -0.41
CA MET A 180 22.26 8.72 -0.26
C MET A 180 21.30 9.57 0.57
N ASP A 181 21.75 10.14 1.70
CA ASP A 181 20.90 11.00 2.54
C ASP A 181 20.38 12.22 1.77
N THR A 182 21.26 12.84 0.98
CA THR A 182 20.88 13.98 0.12
C THR A 182 19.93 13.54 -0.98
N TYR A 183 20.20 12.39 -1.62
CA TYR A 183 19.32 11.81 -2.64
C TYR A 183 17.92 11.51 -2.10
N GLU A 184 17.79 10.84 -0.95
CA GLU A 184 16.49 10.53 -0.33
C GLU A 184 15.70 11.81 0.00
N ARG A 185 16.39 12.85 0.49
CA ARG A 185 15.76 14.15 0.76
C ARG A 185 15.22 14.78 -0.52
N LEU A 186 15.98 14.76 -1.61
CA LEU A 186 15.54 15.27 -2.91
C LEU A 186 14.36 14.47 -3.48
N VAL A 187 14.39 13.14 -3.39
CA VAL A 187 13.25 12.27 -3.78
C VAL A 187 11.98 12.65 -3.01
N SER A 188 12.11 12.85 -1.70
CA SER A 188 11.00 13.25 -0.82
C SER A 188 10.42 14.61 -1.22
N ILE A 189 11.29 15.61 -1.46
CA ILE A 189 10.86 16.94 -1.93
C ILE A 189 10.14 16.83 -3.28
N LEU A 190 10.71 16.11 -4.26
CA LEU A 190 10.11 15.99 -5.59
C LEU A 190 8.72 15.33 -5.56
N ARG A 191 8.55 14.28 -4.73
CA ARG A 191 7.25 13.63 -4.49
C ARG A 191 6.26 14.60 -3.83
N SER A 192 6.71 15.40 -2.87
CA SER A 192 5.87 16.37 -2.15
C SER A 192 5.45 17.56 -3.02
N LEU A 193 6.35 18.06 -3.86
CA LEU A 193 6.04 19.08 -4.87
C LEU A 193 5.01 18.57 -5.88
N SER A 194 5.17 17.32 -6.34
CA SER A 194 4.18 16.68 -7.22
C SER A 194 2.81 16.52 -6.53
N ALA A 195 2.79 16.20 -5.23
CA ALA A 195 1.57 16.16 -4.43
C ALA A 195 0.88 17.53 -4.34
N CYS A 196 1.66 18.59 -4.05
CA CYS A 196 1.18 19.98 -3.97
C CYS A 196 0.48 20.41 -5.27
N ASN A 197 1.00 19.99 -6.42
CA ASN A 197 0.44 20.29 -7.74
C ASN A 197 -0.94 19.64 -7.98
N THR A 198 -1.33 18.66 -7.19
CA THR A 198 -2.63 17.94 -7.32
C THR A 198 -3.65 18.31 -6.25
N ARG A 199 -3.36 19.28 -5.39
CA ARG A 199 -4.30 19.74 -4.37
C ARG A 199 -5.37 20.65 -4.98
N SER A 200 -6.56 20.60 -4.41
CA SER A 200 -7.69 21.47 -4.82
C SER A 200 -7.36 22.96 -4.70
N LYS A 201 -6.53 23.33 -3.74
CA LYS A 201 -5.97 24.67 -3.59
C LYS A 201 -4.45 24.59 -3.53
N PHE A 202 -3.78 25.36 -4.40
CA PHE A 202 -2.33 25.39 -4.46
C PHE A 202 -1.70 25.85 -3.14
N PRO A 203 -0.88 25.02 -2.47
CA PRO A 203 -0.35 25.31 -1.14
C PRO A 203 0.92 26.17 -1.21
N ALA A 204 0.79 27.44 -1.58
CA ALA A 204 1.94 28.33 -1.85
C ALA A 204 2.96 28.42 -0.68
N LYS A 205 2.51 28.38 0.57
CA LYS A 205 3.41 28.41 1.75
C LYS A 205 4.30 27.16 1.83
N GLU A 206 3.73 25.99 1.60
CA GLU A 206 4.46 24.72 1.64
C GLU A 206 5.43 24.60 0.47
N VAL A 207 5.03 25.07 -0.72
CA VAL A 207 5.92 25.13 -1.89
C VAL A 207 7.12 26.05 -1.63
N ARG A 208 6.93 27.19 -0.96
CA ARG A 208 8.05 28.08 -0.56
C ARG A 208 8.98 27.43 0.48
N GLU A 209 8.43 26.61 1.37
CA GLU A 209 9.25 25.86 2.33
C GLU A 209 10.13 24.84 1.62
N PHE A 210 9.59 24.11 0.64
CA PHE A 210 10.38 23.21 -0.20
C PHE A 210 11.41 23.96 -1.06
N GLU A 211 11.06 25.15 -1.58
CA GLU A 211 12.01 26.01 -2.27
C GLU A 211 13.21 26.35 -1.38
N ARG A 212 12.98 26.79 -0.13
CA ARG A 212 14.05 27.06 0.83
C ARG A 212 14.93 25.84 1.05
N GLN A 213 14.34 24.67 1.27
CA GLN A 213 15.11 23.44 1.45
C GLN A 213 15.95 23.07 0.22
N LEU A 214 15.44 23.29 -1.00
CA LEU A 214 16.21 23.06 -2.22
C LEU A 214 17.36 24.05 -2.37
N LEU A 215 17.16 25.32 -1.99
CA LEU A 215 18.23 26.33 -1.99
C LEU A 215 19.31 26.03 -0.94
N ASP A 216 18.94 25.52 0.23
CA ASP A 216 19.89 25.08 1.25
C ASP A 216 20.74 23.91 0.73
N ILE A 217 20.11 22.92 0.07
CA ILE A 217 20.82 21.80 -0.56
C ILE A 217 21.73 22.31 -1.68
N GLN A 218 21.23 23.22 -2.53
CA GLN A 218 22.01 23.83 -3.61
C GLN A 218 23.26 24.53 -3.09
N ALA A 219 23.13 25.34 -2.03
CA ALA A 219 24.25 26.00 -1.39
C ALA A 219 25.25 24.99 -0.82
N SER A 220 24.76 23.93 -0.15
CA SER A 220 25.63 22.89 0.41
C SER A 220 26.45 22.12 -0.64
N LEU A 221 25.91 21.98 -1.85
CA LEU A 221 26.57 21.30 -2.98
C LEU A 221 27.43 22.23 -3.83
N ASN A 222 27.49 23.54 -3.50
CA ASN A 222 28.13 24.58 -4.30
C ASN A 222 27.63 24.60 -5.76
N GLU A 223 26.33 24.37 -5.95
CA GLU A 223 25.68 24.36 -7.26
C GLU A 223 25.03 25.70 -7.58
N SER A 224 24.86 26.00 -8.87
CA SER A 224 24.13 27.17 -9.35
C SER A 224 22.81 26.77 -10.02
N ARG A 225 21.82 27.67 -10.08
CA ARG A 225 20.60 27.40 -10.85
C ARG A 225 20.96 27.32 -12.33
N ASP A 226 20.30 26.42 -13.05
CA ASP A 226 20.47 26.33 -14.49
C ASP A 226 19.98 27.61 -15.15
N ALA A 227 20.90 28.40 -15.70
CA ALA A 227 20.55 29.50 -16.57
C ALA A 227 19.95 28.93 -17.86
N HIS A 228 18.67 29.17 -18.08
CA HIS A 228 17.95 28.74 -19.28
C HIS A 228 17.35 29.95 -20.01
N GLU A 229 18.21 30.96 -20.25
CA GLU A 229 17.84 32.17 -20.98
C GLU A 229 17.27 31.84 -22.37
N GLY A 230 16.05 32.31 -22.63
CA GLY A 230 15.35 32.09 -23.91
C GLY A 230 14.60 30.77 -24.04
N LYS A 231 14.59 29.91 -23.01
CA LYS A 231 13.76 28.70 -22.93
C LYS A 231 12.85 28.75 -21.71
N THR A 232 11.78 27.95 -21.69
CA THR A 232 10.99 27.77 -20.46
C THR A 232 11.66 26.73 -19.55
N ALA A 233 11.38 26.77 -18.25
CA ALA A 233 11.80 25.73 -17.31
C ALA A 233 11.31 24.34 -17.76
N GLU A 234 10.10 24.29 -18.34
CA GLU A 234 9.50 23.08 -18.90
C GLU A 234 10.31 22.49 -20.07
N GLN A 235 10.76 23.33 -21.02
CA GLN A 235 11.58 22.89 -22.15
C GLN A 235 12.95 22.39 -21.69
N THR A 236 13.60 23.13 -20.80
CA THR A 236 14.92 22.77 -20.24
C THR A 236 14.85 21.44 -19.49
N TYR A 237 13.77 21.23 -18.74
CA TYR A 237 13.52 19.96 -18.08
C TYR A 237 13.35 18.82 -19.09
N ALA A 238 12.52 19.01 -20.13
CA ALA A 238 12.28 17.98 -21.13
C ALA A 238 13.56 17.58 -21.87
N GLU A 239 14.40 18.56 -22.23
CA GLU A 239 15.73 18.32 -22.83
C GLU A 239 16.64 17.51 -21.91
N ARG A 240 16.69 17.85 -20.61
CA ARG A 240 17.47 17.10 -19.61
C ARG A 240 16.99 15.67 -19.48
N LEU A 241 15.68 15.45 -19.41
CA LEU A 241 15.11 14.11 -19.31
C LEU A 241 15.48 13.26 -20.53
N ALA A 242 15.37 13.83 -21.73
CA ALA A 242 15.78 13.15 -22.96
C ALA A 242 17.29 12.83 -22.98
N SER A 243 18.14 13.74 -22.51
CA SER A 243 19.58 13.51 -22.43
C SER A 243 19.96 12.42 -21.42
N LEU A 244 19.23 12.32 -20.31
CA LEU A 244 19.45 11.30 -19.28
C LEU A 244 19.04 9.91 -19.78
N SER A 245 17.90 9.79 -20.48
CA SER A 245 17.47 8.52 -21.08
C SER A 245 18.43 8.02 -22.18
N LEU A 246 19.15 8.91 -22.87
CA LEU A 246 20.19 8.53 -23.84
C LEU A 246 21.49 8.04 -23.17
N THR A 247 21.69 8.36 -21.90
CA THR A 247 22.84 7.93 -21.09
C THR A 247 22.56 6.72 -20.19
N GLU A 248 21.37 6.11 -20.29
CA GLU A 248 21.02 4.86 -19.60
C GLU A 248 21.98 3.73 -20.04
N GLY A 249 23.07 3.57 -19.30
CA GLY A 249 24.21 2.72 -19.61
C GLY A 249 25.55 3.29 -19.13
N GLY A 250 25.61 4.59 -18.85
CA GLY A 250 26.79 5.28 -18.33
C GLY A 250 26.89 5.23 -16.81
N ILE A 251 28.07 4.87 -16.30
CA ILE A 251 28.46 5.02 -14.90
C ILE A 251 28.40 6.52 -14.57
N SER A 252 27.35 6.96 -13.88
CA SER A 252 27.30 8.30 -13.30
C SER A 252 27.71 8.18 -11.84
N ASP A 253 28.72 8.93 -11.42
CA ASP A 253 29.13 8.95 -10.02
C ASP A 253 28.00 9.50 -9.13
N GLY A 254 27.99 9.12 -7.85
CA GLY A 254 26.93 9.53 -6.92
C GLY A 254 26.66 11.05 -6.88
N PRO A 255 27.70 11.91 -6.86
CA PRO A 255 27.53 13.35 -6.94
C PRO A 255 26.79 13.82 -8.21
N THR A 256 27.07 13.25 -9.38
CA THR A 256 26.39 13.61 -10.63
C THR A 256 24.90 13.28 -10.57
N VAL A 257 24.55 12.12 -10.01
CA VAL A 257 23.14 11.72 -9.82
C VAL A 257 22.40 12.71 -8.92
N VAL A 258 22.99 13.12 -7.81
CA VAL A 258 22.39 14.08 -6.88
C VAL A 258 22.25 15.47 -7.50
N ARG A 259 23.26 15.96 -8.22
CA ARG A 259 23.20 17.24 -8.94
C ARG A 259 22.10 17.24 -10.01
N ALA A 260 22.00 16.17 -10.79
CA ALA A 260 20.95 16.01 -11.79
C ALA A 260 19.55 15.99 -11.14
N LEU A 261 19.39 15.29 -10.02
CA LEU A 261 18.13 15.26 -9.28
C LEU A 261 17.77 16.61 -8.64
N LEU A 262 18.75 17.33 -8.08
CA LEU A 262 18.55 18.69 -7.54
C LEU A 262 18.05 19.63 -8.64
N ALA A 263 18.71 19.65 -9.80
CA ALA A 263 18.29 20.47 -10.92
C ALA A 263 16.88 20.10 -11.40
N ARG A 264 16.55 18.81 -11.43
CA ARG A 264 15.20 18.32 -11.73
C ARG A 264 14.18 18.82 -10.71
N CYS A 265 14.51 18.87 -9.43
CA CYS A 265 13.64 19.44 -8.40
C CYS A 265 13.41 20.94 -8.59
N LEU A 266 14.47 21.71 -8.89
CA LEU A 266 14.40 23.16 -9.10
C LEU A 266 13.58 23.51 -10.35
N LEU A 267 13.81 22.84 -11.47
CA LEU A 267 13.01 23.03 -12.68
C LEU A 267 11.55 22.63 -12.45
N TRP A 268 11.29 21.52 -11.74
CA TRP A 268 9.90 21.14 -11.41
C TRP A 268 9.22 22.19 -10.52
N LEU A 269 9.94 22.73 -9.54
CA LEU A 269 9.46 23.79 -8.65
C LEU A 269 9.01 25.02 -9.45
N GLU A 270 9.81 25.48 -10.41
CA GLU A 270 9.48 26.61 -11.27
C GLU A 270 8.19 26.33 -12.07
N VAL A 271 8.11 25.17 -12.72
CA VAL A 271 6.92 24.76 -13.49
C VAL A 271 5.66 24.73 -12.62
N ILE A 272 5.70 24.17 -11.40
CA ILE A 272 4.51 24.14 -10.53
C ILE A 272 4.14 25.52 -9.98
N GLN A 273 5.12 26.41 -9.78
CA GLN A 273 4.89 27.79 -9.35
C GLN A 273 4.21 28.59 -10.47
N GLU A 274 4.56 28.34 -11.74
CA GLU A 274 3.90 28.97 -12.88
C GLU A 274 2.49 28.41 -13.12
N ARG A 275 2.33 27.08 -13.08
CA ARG A 275 1.06 26.41 -13.43
C ARG A 275 0.04 26.39 -12.30
N HIS A 276 0.47 26.47 -11.04
CA HIS A 276 -0.40 26.45 -9.85
C HIS A 276 -1.41 25.29 -9.83
N GLY A 277 -1.01 24.10 -10.29
CA GLY A 277 -1.89 22.93 -10.38
C GLY A 277 -2.91 22.95 -11.53
N LYS A 278 -2.90 23.98 -12.40
CA LYS A 278 -3.73 24.01 -13.61
C LYS A 278 -3.14 23.09 -14.66
N ILE A 279 -3.91 22.07 -15.02
CA ILE A 279 -3.56 21.11 -16.06
C ILE A 279 -4.10 21.62 -17.40
N ASP A 280 -3.41 21.25 -18.47
CA ASP A 280 -3.90 21.48 -19.84
C ASP A 280 -5.30 20.88 -20.01
N ASP A 281 -6.24 21.69 -20.51
CA ASP A 281 -7.65 21.33 -20.69
C ASP A 281 -7.84 20.03 -21.47
N ARG A 282 -6.93 19.72 -22.41
CA ARG A 282 -6.93 18.49 -23.21
C ARG A 282 -6.84 17.21 -22.38
N PHE A 283 -6.26 17.29 -21.19
CA PHE A 283 -6.03 16.16 -20.29
C PHE A 283 -6.88 16.23 -19.01
N GLN A 284 -7.81 17.18 -18.94
CA GLN A 284 -8.60 17.44 -17.74
C GLN A 284 -9.48 16.25 -17.34
N GLU A 285 -10.00 15.47 -18.30
CA GLU A 285 -10.80 14.27 -18.02
C GLU A 285 -9.96 13.20 -17.30
N ASN A 286 -8.80 12.85 -17.88
CA ASN A 286 -7.88 11.90 -17.28
C ASN A 286 -7.39 12.38 -15.91
N TYR A 287 -7.06 13.66 -15.78
CA TYR A 287 -6.69 14.25 -14.50
C TYR A 287 -7.79 14.11 -13.45
N ALA A 288 -9.03 14.52 -13.76
CA ALA A 288 -10.15 14.44 -12.84
C ALA A 288 -10.44 12.99 -12.41
N LYS A 289 -10.38 12.04 -13.35
CA LYS A 289 -10.53 10.61 -13.08
C LYS A 289 -9.45 10.10 -12.12
N LEU A 290 -8.18 10.40 -12.38
CA LEU A 290 -7.07 9.96 -11.54
C LEU A 290 -7.08 10.62 -10.15
N VAL A 291 -7.41 11.91 -10.06
CA VAL A 291 -7.57 12.60 -8.77
C VAL A 291 -8.70 11.95 -7.96
N LYS A 292 -9.84 11.64 -8.59
CA LYS A 292 -10.95 10.96 -7.92
C LYS A 292 -10.51 9.60 -7.39
N ILE A 293 -9.88 8.76 -8.21
CA ILE A 293 -9.36 7.44 -7.81
C ILE A 293 -8.39 7.59 -6.63
N ARG A 294 -7.40 8.47 -6.76
CA ARG A 294 -6.39 8.70 -5.71
C ARG A 294 -7.05 9.14 -4.41
N ASN A 295 -7.96 10.11 -4.44
CA ASN A 295 -8.61 10.63 -3.24
C ASN A 295 -9.49 9.58 -2.57
N THR A 296 -10.21 8.76 -3.35
CA THR A 296 -11.01 7.66 -2.82
C THR A 296 -10.11 6.63 -2.13
N LEU A 297 -9.03 6.20 -2.77
CA LEU A 297 -8.06 5.27 -2.18
C LEU A 297 -7.37 5.88 -0.94
N GLU A 298 -7.01 7.16 -0.96
CA GLU A 298 -6.39 7.82 0.18
C GLU A 298 -7.35 7.94 1.37
N GLN A 299 -8.59 8.37 1.12
CA GLN A 299 -9.61 8.48 2.15
C GLN A 299 -9.87 7.13 2.80
N MET A 300 -10.03 6.08 2.00
CA MET A 300 -10.22 4.72 2.49
C MET A 300 -9.05 4.28 3.39
N ASN A 301 -7.83 4.78 3.17
CA ASN A 301 -6.60 4.34 3.85
C ASN A 301 -6.54 4.99 5.24
N LEU A 302 -6.93 6.27 5.29
CA LEU A 302 -7.06 7.04 6.52
C LEU A 302 -8.21 6.54 7.39
N THR A 303 -9.37 6.23 6.80
CA THR A 303 -10.57 5.87 7.58
C THR A 303 -10.68 4.39 7.93
N GLN A 304 -9.76 3.54 7.45
CA GLN A 304 -9.85 2.07 7.57
C GLN A 304 -11.27 1.60 7.20
N ALA A 305 -11.69 1.88 5.96
CA ALA A 305 -13.08 1.75 5.53
C ALA A 305 -13.64 0.35 5.81
N TRP A 306 -14.47 0.24 6.86
CA TRP A 306 -15.01 -1.02 7.41
C TRP A 306 -15.89 -1.82 6.45
N SER A 307 -16.29 -1.25 5.30
CA SER A 307 -17.17 -1.88 4.30
C SER A 307 -16.47 -2.28 3.00
N LEU A 308 -15.17 -1.98 2.88
CA LEU A 308 -14.43 -2.33 1.67
C LEU A 308 -14.11 -3.83 1.65
N ARG A 309 -14.36 -4.49 0.53
CA ARG A 309 -13.77 -5.80 0.23
C ARG A 309 -12.51 -5.59 -0.58
N GLU A 310 -11.49 -6.42 -0.41
CA GLU A 310 -10.27 -6.39 -1.23
C GLU A 310 -10.60 -6.48 -2.72
N THR A 311 -11.66 -7.22 -3.07
CA THR A 311 -12.17 -7.28 -4.45
C THR A 311 -12.54 -5.93 -5.05
N ASP A 312 -12.86 -4.90 -4.26
CA ASP A 312 -13.13 -3.55 -4.76
C ASP A 312 -11.92 -2.88 -5.40
N LEU A 313 -10.71 -3.26 -4.96
CA LEU A 313 -9.46 -2.81 -5.56
C LEU A 313 -9.40 -3.14 -7.05
N TYR A 314 -10.03 -4.23 -7.49
CA TYR A 314 -10.09 -4.62 -8.91
C TYR A 314 -10.61 -3.50 -9.80
N SER A 315 -11.68 -2.82 -9.36
CA SER A 315 -12.29 -1.75 -10.17
C SER A 315 -11.37 -0.54 -10.31
N PHE A 316 -10.53 -0.28 -9.31
CA PHE A 316 -9.52 0.77 -9.36
C PHE A 316 -8.33 0.33 -10.22
N GLN A 317 -7.82 -0.89 -10.04
CA GLN A 317 -6.75 -1.46 -10.88
C GLN A 317 -7.10 -1.37 -12.35
N ARG A 318 -8.28 -1.86 -12.75
CA ARG A 318 -8.74 -1.80 -14.15
C ARG A 318 -8.91 -0.37 -14.69
N GLN A 319 -9.29 0.59 -13.86
CA GLN A 319 -9.38 1.98 -14.29
C GLN A 319 -8.01 2.62 -14.47
N LEU A 320 -7.04 2.29 -13.60
CA LEU A 320 -5.66 2.76 -13.71
C LEU A 320 -4.96 2.12 -14.90
N ASP A 321 -5.08 0.80 -15.07
CA ASP A 321 -4.48 0.05 -16.18
C ASP A 321 -4.93 0.64 -17.53
N ARG A 322 -6.22 0.96 -17.68
CA ARG A 322 -6.72 1.62 -18.90
C ARG A 322 -6.06 2.97 -19.18
N VAL A 323 -5.87 3.78 -18.15
CA VAL A 323 -5.25 5.10 -18.31
C VAL A 323 -3.75 4.93 -18.61
N ASP A 324 -3.10 3.95 -17.98
CA ASP A 324 -1.69 3.66 -18.16
C ASP A 324 -1.38 3.05 -19.55
N GLU A 325 -2.20 2.10 -20.01
CA GLU A 325 -2.07 1.42 -21.30
C GLU A 325 -2.50 2.28 -22.49
N ALA A 326 -3.28 3.33 -22.27
CA ALA A 326 -3.62 4.31 -23.31
C ALA A 326 -2.42 5.18 -23.73
N ARG A 327 -1.30 5.14 -23.00
CA ARG A 327 -0.09 5.88 -23.32
C ARG A 327 0.60 5.30 -24.56
N VAL A 328 1.16 6.19 -25.39
CA VAL A 328 1.94 5.81 -26.57
C VAL A 328 3.39 6.25 -26.38
N ASN A 329 4.32 5.29 -26.43
CA ASN A 329 5.75 5.53 -26.18
C ASN A 329 6.00 6.28 -24.86
N GLY A 330 5.26 5.92 -23.81
CA GLY A 330 5.33 6.54 -22.48
C GLY A 330 4.53 7.84 -22.33
N ASN A 331 4.03 8.45 -23.42
CA ASN A 331 3.33 9.74 -23.38
C ASN A 331 1.81 9.59 -23.39
N PHE A 332 1.12 10.46 -22.64
CA PHE A 332 -0.32 10.67 -22.80
C PHE A 332 -0.57 11.45 -24.10
N ILE A 333 -1.57 11.03 -24.87
CA ILE A 333 -1.98 11.67 -26.11
C ILE A 333 -3.39 12.22 -25.99
N ASP A 334 -3.65 13.37 -26.63
CA ASP A 334 -4.99 13.92 -26.77
C ASP A 334 -5.76 13.25 -27.93
N ASP A 335 -7.03 13.63 -28.12
CA ASP A 335 -7.90 13.11 -29.19
C ASP A 335 -7.35 13.35 -30.61
N GLN A 336 -6.38 14.25 -30.76
CA GLN A 336 -5.72 14.56 -32.03
C GLN A 336 -4.37 13.84 -32.18
N GLY A 337 -4.01 12.98 -31.23
CA GLY A 337 -2.75 12.24 -31.22
C GLY A 337 -1.53 13.07 -30.80
N ARG A 338 -1.73 14.26 -30.21
CA ARG A 338 -0.63 15.13 -29.77
C ARG A 338 -0.24 14.77 -28.33
N PRO A 339 1.07 14.73 -28.02
CA PRO A 339 1.51 14.41 -26.67
C PRO A 339 1.13 15.52 -25.67
N ALA A 340 0.99 15.11 -24.41
CA ALA A 340 0.90 16.00 -23.27
C ALA A 340 2.16 16.85 -23.15
N ASP A 341 1.98 18.08 -22.64
CA ASP A 341 3.12 18.84 -22.16
C ASP A 341 3.75 18.16 -20.94
N LEU A 342 4.97 18.56 -20.57
CA LEU A 342 5.71 17.91 -19.51
C LEU A 342 4.97 18.05 -18.16
N HIS A 343 4.35 19.20 -17.90
CA HIS A 343 3.57 19.42 -16.67
C HIS A 343 2.41 18.43 -16.54
N ALA A 344 1.56 18.31 -17.56
CA ALA A 344 0.45 17.37 -17.57
C ALA A 344 0.94 15.92 -17.51
N GLN A 345 1.92 15.56 -18.35
CA GLN A 345 2.52 14.22 -18.40
C GLN A 345 2.98 13.77 -17.01
N ARG A 346 3.79 14.59 -16.33
CA ARG A 346 4.34 14.25 -15.02
C ARG A 346 3.28 14.21 -13.93
N THR A 347 2.30 15.09 -13.99
CA THR A 347 1.22 15.15 -12.99
C THR A 347 0.32 13.92 -13.08
N LEU A 348 -0.05 13.49 -14.29
CA LEU A 348 -0.84 12.28 -14.50
C LEU A 348 -0.06 11.03 -14.07
N LEU A 349 1.23 10.93 -14.42
CA LEU A 349 2.07 9.82 -13.97
C LEU A 349 2.23 9.80 -12.44
N TYR A 350 2.34 10.95 -11.78
CA TYR A 350 2.36 11.02 -10.32
C TYR A 350 1.08 10.45 -9.71
N LEU A 351 -0.09 10.83 -10.24
CA LEU A 351 -1.38 10.33 -9.76
C LEU A 351 -1.54 8.81 -10.00
N LEU A 352 -1.11 8.30 -11.16
CA LEU A 352 -1.07 6.86 -11.44
C LEU A 352 -0.22 6.12 -10.40
N ARG A 353 1.04 6.52 -10.24
CA ARG A 353 1.98 5.92 -9.28
C ARG A 353 1.41 5.93 -7.86
N LYS A 354 0.87 7.07 -7.43
CA LYS A 354 0.31 7.21 -6.08
C LYS A 354 -0.92 6.31 -5.89
N SER A 355 -1.75 6.15 -6.91
CA SER A 355 -2.92 5.28 -6.87
C SER A 355 -2.53 3.80 -6.81
N TYR A 356 -1.58 3.34 -7.64
CA TYR A 356 -1.04 1.98 -7.55
C TYR A 356 -0.36 1.73 -6.20
N ALA A 357 0.34 2.72 -5.64
CA ALA A 357 0.98 2.60 -4.33
C ALA A 357 -0.05 2.38 -3.21
N PHE A 358 -1.20 3.05 -3.26
CA PHE A 358 -2.29 2.79 -2.31
C PHE A 358 -2.88 1.39 -2.48
N ILE A 359 -3.12 0.94 -3.72
CA ILE A 359 -3.61 -0.43 -3.99
C ILE A 359 -2.63 -1.47 -3.44
N TYR A 360 -1.33 -1.29 -3.70
CA TYR A 360 -0.30 -2.16 -3.15
C TYR A 360 -0.30 -2.15 -1.61
N GLN A 361 -0.38 -0.97 -0.99
CA GLN A 361 -0.46 -0.84 0.46
C GLN A 361 -1.64 -1.63 1.03
N TYR A 362 -2.83 -1.56 0.40
CA TYR A 362 -4.00 -2.33 0.82
C TYR A 362 -3.82 -3.84 0.70
N ILE A 363 -3.25 -4.30 -0.41
CA ILE A 363 -3.05 -5.73 -0.64
C ILE A 363 -2.10 -6.30 0.43
N VAL A 364 -1.01 -5.58 0.72
CA VAL A 364 -0.01 -5.99 1.71
C VAL A 364 -0.53 -5.88 3.14
N SER A 365 -1.40 -4.90 3.42
CA SER A 365 -2.01 -4.73 4.75
C SER A 365 -3.29 -5.55 4.94
N SER A 366 -3.68 -6.41 3.99
CA SER A 366 -4.86 -7.26 4.14
C SER A 366 -4.61 -8.30 5.22
N GLU A 367 -5.45 -8.28 6.25
CA GLU A 367 -5.43 -9.23 7.34
C GLU A 367 -6.03 -10.57 6.87
N PRO A 368 -5.48 -11.73 7.30
CA PRO A 368 -5.99 -13.05 6.94
C PRO A 368 -7.25 -13.37 7.76
N VAL A 369 -8.30 -12.57 7.61
CA VAL A 369 -9.57 -12.69 8.32
C VAL A 369 -10.70 -12.63 7.30
N SER A 370 -11.48 -13.70 7.21
CA SER A 370 -12.62 -13.73 6.29
C SER A 370 -13.66 -12.68 6.64
N GLU A 371 -14.39 -12.20 5.62
CA GLU A 371 -15.49 -11.25 5.77
C GLU A 371 -16.50 -11.65 6.86
N ALA A 372 -16.75 -12.94 7.02
CA ALA A 372 -17.67 -13.50 8.03
C ALA A 372 -17.22 -13.22 9.48
N LEU A 373 -15.91 -13.09 9.73
CA LEU A 373 -15.35 -12.82 11.07
C LEU A 373 -15.04 -11.33 11.30
N LEU A 374 -15.07 -10.49 10.28
CA LEU A 374 -14.80 -9.05 10.42
C LEU A 374 -15.63 -8.38 11.53
N PRO A 375 -16.95 -8.67 11.71
CA PRO A 375 -17.72 -8.05 12.80
C PRO A 375 -17.13 -8.32 14.20
N ILE A 376 -16.55 -9.50 14.42
CA ILE A 376 -15.93 -9.88 15.69
C ILE A 376 -14.54 -9.26 15.79
N TYR A 377 -13.73 -9.41 14.73
CA TYR A 377 -12.38 -8.88 14.64
C TYR A 377 -12.34 -7.36 14.87
N ASN A 378 -13.27 -6.62 14.27
CA ASN A 378 -13.39 -5.17 14.41
C ASN A 378 -13.76 -4.72 15.83
N GLN A 379 -14.61 -5.49 16.52
CA GLN A 379 -14.93 -5.23 17.93
C GLN A 379 -13.70 -5.42 18.80
N LEU A 380 -12.90 -6.46 18.55
CA LEU A 380 -11.66 -6.72 19.28
C LEU A 380 -10.60 -5.65 19.00
N LEU A 381 -10.44 -5.20 17.75
CA LEU A 381 -9.54 -4.09 17.42
C LEU A 381 -9.92 -2.81 18.17
N THR A 382 -11.22 -2.53 18.27
CA THR A 382 -11.72 -1.38 19.03
C THR A 382 -11.40 -1.52 20.52
N LEU A 383 -11.66 -2.69 21.11
CA LEU A 383 -11.32 -2.98 22.50
C LEU A 383 -9.83 -2.84 22.78
N LYS A 384 -8.98 -3.41 21.92
CA LYS A 384 -7.51 -3.29 22.03
C LYS A 384 -7.07 -1.83 22.03
N ARG A 385 -7.62 -1.00 21.13
CA ARG A 385 -7.31 0.44 21.09
C ARG A 385 -7.72 1.14 22.37
N CYS A 386 -8.92 0.88 22.88
CA CYS A 386 -9.38 1.46 24.14
C CYS A 386 -8.49 1.04 25.32
N LEU A 387 -8.15 -0.25 25.45
CA LEU A 387 -7.28 -0.76 26.51
C LEU A 387 -5.87 -0.16 26.44
N ILE A 388 -5.28 -0.04 25.24
CA ILE A 388 -4.00 0.63 25.05
C ILE A 388 -4.06 2.11 25.48
N GLU A 389 -5.15 2.80 25.17
CA GLU A 389 -5.32 4.21 25.56
C GLU A 389 -5.48 4.38 27.07
N VAL A 390 -6.20 3.47 27.74
CA VAL A 390 -6.28 3.42 29.20
C VAL A 390 -4.88 3.26 29.79
N ARG A 391 -4.09 2.31 29.27
CA ARG A 391 -2.69 2.13 29.71
C ARG A 391 -1.84 3.38 29.53
N ARG A 392 -1.95 4.04 28.37
CA ARG A 392 -1.24 5.29 28.08
C ARG A 392 -1.65 6.46 28.98
N SER A 393 -2.89 6.44 29.45
CA SER A 393 -3.44 7.46 30.36
C SER A 393 -3.07 7.22 31.84
N GLY A 394 -2.19 6.26 32.13
CA GLY A 394 -1.78 5.92 33.49
C GLY A 394 -2.58 4.79 34.13
N GLY A 395 -3.31 4.00 33.35
CA GLY A 395 -4.09 2.87 33.83
C GLY A 395 -5.45 3.27 34.40
N VAL A 396 -6.00 2.43 35.27
CA VAL A 396 -7.26 2.69 36.00
C VAL A 396 -7.00 2.97 37.47
N ASP A 397 -7.89 3.73 38.11
CA ASP A 397 -7.85 4.02 39.56
C ASP A 397 -8.51 2.90 40.38
N SER A 398 -9.38 2.12 39.78
CA SER A 398 -10.00 0.95 40.41
C SER A 398 -10.17 -0.19 39.41
N PRO A 399 -9.93 -1.46 39.82
CA PRO A 399 -10.19 -2.63 38.98
C PRO A 399 -11.62 -2.73 38.44
N ARG A 400 -12.58 -2.05 39.09
CA ARG A 400 -13.99 -2.00 38.67
C ARG A 400 -14.18 -1.27 37.34
N GLU A 401 -13.33 -0.32 37.01
CA GLU A 401 -13.38 0.42 35.74
C GLU A 401 -13.09 -0.47 34.54
N LEU A 402 -12.41 -1.60 34.76
CA LEU A 402 -12.14 -2.60 33.73
C LEU A 402 -13.33 -3.54 33.47
N TYR A 403 -14.36 -3.54 34.33
CA TYR A 403 -15.50 -4.45 34.21
C TYR A 403 -16.23 -4.40 32.85
N PRO A 404 -16.50 -3.22 32.25
CA PRO A 404 -17.11 -3.15 30.92
C PRO A 404 -16.28 -3.86 29.85
N TYR A 405 -14.94 -3.75 29.90
CA TYR A 405 -14.04 -4.43 28.98
C TYR A 405 -14.07 -5.94 29.20
N SER A 406 -13.95 -6.41 30.46
CA SER A 406 -14.03 -7.83 30.79
C SER A 406 -15.36 -8.45 30.37
N MET A 407 -16.48 -7.75 30.60
CA MET A 407 -17.81 -8.21 30.15
C MET A 407 -17.90 -8.33 28.63
N LYS A 408 -17.36 -7.35 27.90
CA LYS A 408 -17.37 -7.39 26.44
C LYS A 408 -16.48 -8.52 25.90
N LEU A 409 -15.28 -8.72 26.47
CA LEU A 409 -14.37 -9.81 26.08
C LEU A 409 -14.99 -11.18 26.33
N ASN A 410 -15.57 -11.41 27.51
CA ASN A 410 -16.29 -12.63 27.82
C ASN A 410 -17.50 -12.83 26.91
N SER A 411 -18.25 -11.77 26.58
CA SER A 411 -19.35 -11.85 25.63
C SER A 411 -18.90 -12.28 24.25
N ILE A 412 -17.72 -11.85 23.78
CA ILE A 412 -17.16 -12.27 22.50
C ILE A 412 -16.67 -13.72 22.59
N ASP A 413 -15.96 -14.08 23.66
CA ASP A 413 -15.46 -15.45 23.85
C ASP A 413 -16.62 -16.48 23.87
N ASN A 414 -17.73 -16.14 24.53
CA ASN A 414 -18.95 -16.95 24.57
C ASN A 414 -19.66 -17.10 23.21
N MET A 415 -19.26 -16.35 22.17
CA MET A 415 -19.77 -16.57 20.81
C MET A 415 -19.18 -17.83 20.17
N LYS A 416 -18.09 -18.39 20.72
CA LYS A 416 -17.48 -19.62 20.24
C LYS A 416 -18.39 -20.83 20.51
N ARG A 417 -18.34 -21.79 19.60
CA ARG A 417 -18.96 -23.11 19.72
C ARG A 417 -17.87 -24.14 19.48
N ASP A 418 -17.73 -25.11 20.40
CA ASP A 418 -16.64 -26.09 20.39
C ASP A 418 -15.24 -25.44 20.26
N GLY A 419 -15.05 -24.30 20.94
CA GLY A 419 -13.81 -23.53 20.93
C GLY A 419 -13.55 -22.71 19.67
N LYS A 420 -14.49 -22.65 18.71
CA LYS A 420 -14.31 -21.95 17.42
C LYS A 420 -15.43 -20.96 17.15
N PHE A 421 -15.14 -19.87 16.43
CA PHE A 421 -16.18 -18.98 15.92
C PHE A 421 -16.85 -19.62 14.71
N MET A 422 -18.16 -19.86 14.78
CA MET A 422 -18.93 -20.48 13.70
C MET A 422 -19.93 -19.49 13.09
N VAL A 423 -20.02 -19.47 11.76
CA VAL A 423 -20.97 -18.63 11.00
C VAL A 423 -21.66 -19.52 9.97
N GLY A 424 -22.99 -19.56 9.99
CA GLY A 424 -23.77 -20.39 9.06
C GLY A 424 -23.56 -21.91 9.21
N GLY A 425 -23.03 -22.37 10.36
CA GLY A 425 -22.71 -23.78 10.60
C GLY A 425 -21.33 -24.21 10.09
N GLU A 426 -20.57 -23.30 9.49
CA GLU A 426 -19.20 -23.51 9.04
C GLU A 426 -18.21 -22.78 9.94
N VAL A 427 -16.95 -23.21 9.92
CA VAL A 427 -15.82 -22.52 10.58
C VAL A 427 -15.17 -21.60 9.54
N PRO A 428 -15.32 -20.27 9.64
CA PRO A 428 -14.71 -19.36 8.67
C PRO A 428 -13.19 -19.23 8.89
N GLU A 429 -12.49 -18.81 7.84
CA GLU A 429 -11.06 -18.53 7.88
C GLU A 429 -10.72 -17.30 8.74
N GLY A 430 -9.53 -17.31 9.34
CA GLY A 430 -9.04 -16.25 10.23
C GLY A 430 -9.27 -16.50 11.73
N GLN A 431 -9.62 -17.73 12.12
CA GLN A 431 -9.79 -18.12 13.53
C GLN A 431 -8.57 -17.76 14.37
N ALA A 432 -7.37 -18.10 13.89
CA ALA A 432 -6.12 -17.85 14.61
C ALA A 432 -5.93 -16.36 14.91
N SER A 433 -6.19 -15.49 13.92
CA SER A 433 -6.06 -14.03 14.07
C SER A 433 -7.08 -13.48 15.08
N VAL A 434 -8.34 -13.92 15.02
CA VAL A 434 -9.39 -13.46 15.95
C VAL A 434 -9.14 -13.97 17.37
N VAL A 435 -8.74 -15.24 17.51
CA VAL A 435 -8.44 -15.86 18.81
C VAL A 435 -7.19 -15.23 19.42
N GLY A 436 -6.14 -15.00 18.63
CA GLY A 436 -4.93 -14.31 19.08
C GLY A 436 -5.24 -12.89 19.55
N LEU A 437 -5.99 -12.12 18.76
CA LEU A 437 -6.38 -10.76 19.14
C LEU A 437 -7.26 -10.72 20.40
N LEU A 438 -8.15 -11.71 20.56
CA LEU A 438 -8.95 -11.86 21.78
C LEU A 438 -8.07 -12.14 23.00
N ALA A 439 -7.09 -13.04 22.86
CA ALA A 439 -6.12 -13.34 23.92
C ALA A 439 -5.31 -12.10 24.30
N GLU A 440 -4.77 -11.38 23.32
CA GLU A 440 -4.06 -10.11 23.56
C GLU A 440 -4.91 -9.08 24.32
N CYS A 441 -6.21 -9.00 24.02
CA CYS A 441 -7.10 -8.09 24.76
C CYS A 441 -7.33 -8.55 26.20
N PHE A 442 -7.43 -9.86 26.46
CA PHE A 442 -7.50 -10.40 27.82
C PHE A 442 -6.21 -10.12 28.59
N ASP A 443 -5.05 -10.32 27.96
CA ASP A 443 -3.74 -10.06 28.56
C ASP A 443 -3.60 -8.58 28.93
N LEU A 444 -3.91 -7.67 28.02
CA LEU A 444 -3.90 -6.22 28.29
C LEU A 444 -4.84 -5.83 29.44
N ALA A 445 -6.05 -6.42 29.50
CA ALA A 445 -7.00 -6.15 30.57
C ALA A 445 -6.52 -6.72 31.92
N TYR A 446 -5.81 -7.85 31.91
CA TYR A 446 -5.22 -8.44 33.11
C TYR A 446 -4.03 -7.63 33.63
N GLU A 447 -3.12 -7.22 32.73
CA GLU A 447 -2.00 -6.31 33.06
C GLU A 447 -2.49 -5.03 33.74
N LEU A 448 -3.47 -4.35 33.12
CA LEU A 448 -4.05 -3.12 33.68
C LEU A 448 -4.70 -3.32 35.06
N ARG A 449 -5.30 -4.49 35.29
CA ARG A 449 -5.89 -4.82 36.59
C ARG A 449 -4.79 -5.02 37.63
N ALA A 450 -3.77 -5.81 37.32
CA ALA A 450 -2.64 -6.07 38.21
C ALA A 450 -1.93 -4.75 38.59
N GLU A 451 -1.69 -3.87 37.62
CA GLU A 451 -1.10 -2.54 37.86
C GLU A 451 -1.97 -1.64 38.74
N SER A 452 -3.30 -1.79 38.71
CA SER A 452 -4.21 -1.06 39.60
C SER A 452 -4.17 -1.63 41.02
N GLU A 453 -4.22 -2.94 41.16
CA GLU A 453 -4.18 -3.62 42.46
C GLU A 453 -2.84 -3.39 43.17
N GLU A 454 -1.72 -3.39 42.45
CA GLU A 454 -0.41 -3.04 43.00
C GLU A 454 -0.32 -1.58 43.47
N ARG A 455 -0.99 -0.66 42.78
CA ARG A 455 -1.03 0.76 43.18
C ARG A 455 -1.87 0.95 44.44
N ASP A 456 -3.00 0.26 44.54
CA ASP A 456 -3.85 0.29 45.73
C ASP A 456 -3.07 -0.22 46.97
N VAL A 457 -2.35 -1.34 46.84
CA VAL A 457 -1.53 -1.90 47.93
C VAL A 457 -0.42 -0.94 48.38
N ARG A 458 0.29 -0.29 47.44
CA ARG A 458 1.34 0.69 47.80
C ARG A 458 0.79 1.90 48.53
N VAL A 459 -0.40 2.37 48.16
CA VAL A 459 -1.07 3.49 48.84
C VAL A 459 -1.49 3.09 50.26
N GLU A 460 -1.94 1.85 50.46
CA GLU A 460 -2.23 1.31 51.80
C GLU A 460 -0.96 1.18 52.66
N GLU A 461 0.14 0.66 52.11
CA GLU A 461 1.44 0.54 52.81
C GLU A 461 2.03 1.93 53.19
N ASP A 462 2.01 2.90 52.27
CA ASP A 462 2.49 4.27 52.53
C ASP A 462 1.62 5.00 53.58
N ALA A 463 0.32 4.69 53.65
CA ALA A 463 -0.58 5.24 54.65
C ALA A 463 -0.35 4.64 56.05
N GLU A 464 -0.01 3.35 56.14
CA GLU A 464 0.31 2.68 57.41
C GLU A 464 1.66 3.13 57.99
N ASP A 465 2.67 3.40 57.15
CA ASP A 465 3.99 3.90 57.59
C ASP A 465 3.96 5.38 58.01
N GLY A 466 3.00 6.18 57.51
CA GLY A 466 2.85 7.60 57.82
C GLY A 466 2.27 7.91 59.20
N ASP A 467 1.47 7.02 59.78
CA ASP A 467 0.79 7.22 61.07
C ASP A 467 1.63 6.75 62.29
N GLY A 468 2.82 6.19 62.06
CA GLY A 468 3.72 5.66 63.11
C GLY A 468 4.64 6.67 63.80
N ALA A 469 4.73 7.92 63.33
CA ALA A 469 5.70 8.92 63.83
C ALA A 469 5.04 10.15 64.52
N GLY A 470 4.03 9.92 65.37
CA GLY A 470 3.25 10.98 66.01
C GLY A 470 3.19 10.98 67.54
N GLY A 471 4.01 10.20 68.25
CA GLY A 471 3.90 10.04 69.71
C GLY A 471 5.23 10.07 70.46
N GLY A 472 5.74 11.26 70.79
CA GLY A 472 6.87 11.37 71.73
C GLY A 472 7.44 12.77 71.92
N MET A 473 7.20 13.33 73.12
CA MET A 473 7.90 14.44 73.76
C MET A 473 7.87 15.84 73.09
N ARG A 474 6.93 16.68 73.57
CA ARG A 474 7.13 18.14 73.63
C ARG A 474 8.12 18.45 74.75
N GLU A 475 9.35 18.80 74.39
CA GLU A 475 10.22 19.61 75.25
C GLU A 475 10.30 21.04 74.71
N VAL A 476 10.16 21.98 75.64
CA VAL A 476 10.10 23.43 75.43
C VAL A 476 11.51 23.99 75.62
N ALA A 477 12.09 24.65 74.62
CA ALA A 477 12.99 25.81 74.76
C ALA A 477 13.36 26.33 73.36
N ASN A 478 12.95 27.53 72.93
CA ASN A 478 13.37 28.87 73.35
C ASN A 478 14.64 29.36 72.61
N GLY A 479 14.45 30.42 71.82
CA GLY A 479 15.46 31.46 71.59
C GLY A 479 16.28 31.40 70.30
N GLY A 480 16.16 32.44 69.48
CA GLY A 480 17.27 32.86 68.62
C GLY A 480 16.89 33.31 67.21
N VAL A 481 16.23 34.46 67.10
CA VAL A 481 16.10 35.23 65.86
C VAL A 481 17.40 36.00 65.60
N GLN A 482 17.97 35.91 64.38
CA GLN A 482 18.73 36.96 63.70
C GLN A 482 18.85 36.58 62.21
N VAL A 483 18.05 37.15 61.30
CA VAL A 483 18.17 38.44 60.60
C VAL A 483 19.13 38.40 59.39
N ALA A 484 18.48 38.45 58.22
CA ALA A 484 18.78 39.19 56.99
C ALA A 484 20.13 39.04 56.27
N GLY A 485 20.00 38.89 54.94
CA GLY A 485 21.04 39.08 53.95
C GLY A 485 20.70 38.37 52.67
#